data_AF-A0A364NT46-F1
#
_entry.id   AF-A0A364NT46-F1
#
_cell.length_a   1.000
_cell.length_b   1.000
_cell.length_c   1.000
_cell.angle_alpha   90.00
_cell.angle_beta   90.00
_cell.angle_gamma   90.00
#
_symmetry.space_group_name_H-M   'P 1'
#
loop_
_entity.id
_entity.type
_entity.pdbx_description
1 polymer ?
#
loop_
_entity_poly.entity_id
_entity_poly.type
_entity_poly.pdbx_seq_one_letter_code
_entity_poly.pdbx_strand_id
1 'polypeptide(L)'
;MIDISKARLVHLRWLLQLEKKIRHESAPALESCRTCELGKWIYSEALEKYSAYPEISFLEKRHRHFHETADILVKLFSERNFVEAEVALDELKRDSQDLIFMLTMFEYRYTGFNETS
;
A
#
# COMPACT_ATOMS: atom_id res chain seq x y z
N MET A 1 4.40 -10.55 -14.22
CA MET A 1 3.11 -10.73 -13.51
C MET A 1 3.36 -10.96 -12.03
N ILE A 2 2.81 -10.09 -11.18
CA ILE A 2 2.87 -10.21 -9.71
C ILE A 2 1.75 -11.13 -9.20
N ASP A 3 1.96 -11.76 -8.04
CA ASP A 3 0.89 -12.37 -7.25
C ASP A 3 0.18 -11.27 -6.42
N ILE A 4 -1.01 -10.86 -6.86
CA ILE A 4 -1.77 -9.78 -6.22
C ILE A 4 -2.23 -10.18 -4.81
N SER A 5 -2.59 -11.45 -4.62
CA SER A 5 -2.94 -12.02 -3.32
C SER A 5 -1.77 -11.91 -2.33
N LYS A 6 -0.55 -12.25 -2.76
CA LYS A 6 0.67 -12.03 -1.98
C LYS A 6 0.91 -10.55 -1.71
N ALA A 7 0.73 -9.67 -2.70
CA ALA A 7 0.93 -8.23 -2.54
C ALA A 7 0.04 -7.63 -1.43
N ARG A 8 -1.24 -8.04 -1.35
CA ARG A 8 -2.16 -7.64 -0.26
C ARG A 8 -1.63 -8.05 1.11
N LEU A 9 -1.21 -9.32 1.25
CA LEU A 9 -0.70 -9.85 2.51
C LEU A 9 0.60 -9.16 2.95
N VAL A 10 1.47 -8.82 1.99
CA VAL A 10 2.72 -8.09 2.28
C VAL A 10 2.41 -6.70 2.85
N HIS A 11 1.49 -5.95 2.26
CA HIS A 11 1.14 -4.60 2.76
C HIS A 11 0.46 -4.65 4.12
N LEU A 12 -0.46 -5.61 4.33
CA LEU A 12 -1.10 -5.80 5.62
C LEU A 12 -0.07 -6.14 6.71
N ARG A 13 0.86 -7.07 6.41
CA ARG A 13 1.94 -7.45 7.34
C ARG A 13 2.84 -6.26 7.64
N TRP A 14 3.18 -5.48 6.62
CA TRP A 14 4.04 -4.31 6.77
C TRP A 14 3.42 -3.25 7.69
N LEU A 15 2.13 -2.95 7.53
CA LEU A 15 1.39 -2.05 8.43
C LEU A 15 1.45 -2.52 9.89
N LEU A 16 1.18 -3.81 10.14
CA LEU A 16 1.23 -4.38 11.48
C LEU A 16 2.63 -4.31 12.10
N GLN A 17 3.68 -4.51 11.28
CA GLN A 17 5.06 -4.37 11.73
C GLN A 17 5.43 -2.91 12.04
N LEU A 18 4.96 -1.96 11.23
CA LEU A 18 5.18 -0.53 11.45
C LEU A 18 4.51 -0.07 12.75
N GLU A 19 3.24 -0.41 12.95
CA GLU A 19 2.50 -0.12 14.19
C GLU A 19 3.24 -0.68 15.41
N LYS A 20 3.67 -1.96 15.34
CA LYS A 20 4.44 -2.58 16.43
C LYS A 20 5.73 -1.83 16.74
N LYS A 21 6.50 -1.43 15.72
CA LYS A 21 7.78 -0.73 15.90
C LYS A 21 7.61 0.65 16.53
N ILE A 22 6.59 1.38 16.08
CA ILE A 22 6.22 2.69 16.63
C ILE A 22 5.82 2.57 18.11
N ARG A 23 5.05 1.54 18.47
CA ARG A 23 4.69 1.27 19.88
C ARG A 23 5.88 0.86 20.76
N HIS A 24 6.96 0.34 20.17
CA HIS A 24 8.22 0.04 20.85
C HIS A 24 9.28 1.14 20.66
N GLU A 25 8.84 2.36 20.34
CA GLU A 25 9.67 3.56 20.26
C GLU A 25 10.82 3.53 19.25
N SER A 26 10.69 2.72 18.19
CA SER A 26 11.65 2.67 17.10
C SER A 26 11.02 3.15 15.79
N ALA A 27 11.50 4.27 15.26
CA ALA A 27 11.20 4.69 13.90
C ALA A 27 11.89 3.74 12.90
N PRO A 28 11.16 2.98 12.05
CA PRO A 28 11.79 2.17 11.02
C PRO A 28 12.19 3.00 9.81
N ALA A 29 13.20 2.53 9.08
CA ALA A 29 13.38 2.93 7.70
C ALA A 29 12.22 2.38 6.85
N LEU A 30 11.63 3.25 6.02
CA LEU A 30 10.55 2.91 5.10
C LEU A 30 11.10 2.62 3.71
N GLU A 31 10.46 1.68 3.02
CA GLU A 31 10.73 1.43 1.61
C GLU A 31 9.91 2.41 0.76
N SER A 32 10.47 2.87 -0.36
CA SER A 32 9.76 3.73 -1.30
C SER A 32 8.61 2.98 -1.98
N CYS A 33 7.50 3.70 -2.20
CA CYS A 33 6.38 3.27 -3.06
C CYS A 33 6.84 2.74 -4.44
N ARG A 34 7.96 3.20 -4.98
CA ARG A 34 8.45 2.73 -6.31
C ARG A 34 9.30 1.47 -6.24
N THR A 35 9.81 1.11 -5.06
CA THR A 35 10.77 0.01 -4.91
C THR A 35 10.17 -1.23 -4.25
N CYS A 36 9.01 -1.12 -3.60
CA CYS A 36 8.28 -2.29 -3.11
C CYS A 36 7.81 -3.17 -4.28
N GLU A 37 7.54 -4.48 -4.04
CA GLU A 37 7.17 -5.41 -5.13
C GLU A 37 5.93 -4.93 -5.91
N LEU A 38 4.91 -4.41 -5.22
CA LEU A 38 3.70 -3.87 -5.85
C LEU A 38 4.02 -2.65 -6.70
N GLY A 39 4.77 -1.70 -6.14
CA GLY A 39 5.23 -0.50 -6.83
C GLY A 39 5.99 -0.79 -8.10
N LYS A 40 6.98 -1.69 -8.01
CA LYS A 40 7.75 -2.16 -9.17
C LYS A 40 6.81 -2.64 -10.28
N TRP A 41 5.87 -3.51 -9.95
CA TRP A 41 4.89 -4.01 -10.93
C TRP A 41 3.98 -2.91 -11.50
N ILE A 42 3.46 -2.01 -10.66
CA ILE A 42 2.62 -0.89 -11.10
C ILE A 42 3.34 -0.06 -12.16
N TYR A 43 4.57 0.36 -11.86
CA TYR A 43 5.31 1.27 -12.73
C TYR A 43 6.01 0.59 -13.90
N SER A 44 6.35 -0.70 -13.81
CA SER A 44 7.08 -1.40 -14.87
C SER A 44 6.17 -2.06 -15.91
N GLU A 45 4.97 -2.49 -15.53
CA GLU A 45 4.09 -3.28 -16.40
C GLU A 45 2.64 -2.77 -16.35
N ALA A 46 2.08 -2.57 -15.14
CA ALA A 46 0.64 -2.47 -14.99
C ALA A 46 0.06 -1.18 -15.59
N LEU A 47 0.70 -0.03 -15.38
CA LEU A 47 0.23 1.26 -15.92
C LEU A 47 0.16 1.26 -17.45
N GLU A 48 1.09 0.58 -18.12
CA GLU A 48 1.07 0.43 -19.57
C GLU A 48 0.00 -0.57 -20.01
N LYS A 49 0.07 -1.79 -19.46
CA LYS A 49 -0.80 -2.91 -19.83
C LYS A 49 -2.28 -2.67 -19.57
N TYR A 50 -2.61 -1.95 -18.50
CA TYR A 50 -3.98 -1.66 -18.09
C TYR A 50 -4.35 -0.18 -18.29
N SER A 51 -3.60 0.56 -19.11
CA SER A 51 -3.80 2.00 -19.37
C SER A 51 -5.21 2.38 -19.83
N ALA A 52 -5.92 1.47 -20.50
CA ALA A 52 -7.31 1.66 -20.92
C ALA A 52 -8.33 1.66 -19.76
N TYR A 53 -7.93 1.19 -18.57
CA TYR A 53 -8.78 1.06 -17.40
C TYR A 53 -8.40 2.12 -16.36
N PRO A 54 -9.26 3.11 -16.06
CA PRO A 54 -8.92 4.16 -15.09
C PRO A 54 -8.55 3.62 -13.70
N GLU A 55 -9.04 2.42 -13.36
CA GLU A 55 -8.75 1.69 -12.12
C GLU A 55 -7.25 1.54 -11.85
N ILE A 56 -6.41 1.34 -12.88
CA ILE A 56 -4.96 1.21 -12.64
C ILE A 56 -4.33 2.53 -12.19
N SER A 57 -4.80 3.66 -12.72
CA SER A 57 -4.34 4.98 -12.29
C SER A 57 -4.80 5.29 -10.86
N PHE A 58 -6.02 4.90 -10.50
CA PHE A 58 -6.50 5.05 -9.12
C PHE A 58 -5.72 4.15 -8.15
N LEU A 59 -5.40 2.92 -8.54
CA LEU A 59 -4.60 2.01 -7.72
C LEU A 59 -3.21 2.58 -7.46
N GLU A 60 -2.55 3.13 -8.49
CA GLU A 60 -1.25 3.82 -8.34
C GLU A 60 -1.33 4.98 -7.34
N LYS A 61 -2.34 5.84 -7.47
CA LYS A 61 -2.51 6.99 -6.58
C LYS A 61 -2.76 6.58 -5.13
N ARG A 62 -3.61 5.58 -4.89
CA ARG A 62 -3.91 5.07 -3.54
C ARG A 62 -2.70 4.37 -2.92
N HIS A 63 -1.95 3.61 -3.72
CA HIS A 63 -0.70 3.00 -3.27
C HIS A 63 0.35 4.06 -2.90
N ARG A 64 0.47 5.13 -3.70
CA ARG A 64 1.36 6.25 -3.38
C ARG A 64 0.94 6.98 -2.10
N HIS A 65 -0.34 7.32 -1.98
CA HIS A 65 -0.89 7.97 -0.77
C HIS A 65 -0.62 7.14 0.49
N PHE A 66 -0.83 5.82 0.43
CA PHE A 66 -0.51 4.91 1.54
C PHE A 66 0.95 5.03 2.03
N HIS A 67 1.92 5.07 1.11
CA HIS A 67 3.33 5.25 1.48
C HIS A 67 3.62 6.68 2.00
N GLU A 68 3.01 7.71 1.41
CA GLU A 68 3.15 9.10 1.87
C GLU A 68 2.62 9.26 3.31
N THR A 69 1.45 8.66 3.63
CA THR A 69 0.90 8.65 4.99
C THR A 69 1.85 7.95 5.98
N ALA A 70 2.52 6.87 5.56
CA ALA A 70 3.51 6.20 6.40
C ALA A 70 4.77 7.04 6.65
N ASP A 71 5.25 7.76 5.63
CA ASP A 71 6.37 8.71 5.78
C ASP A 71 6.01 9.83 6.76
N ILE A 72 4.79 10.36 6.67
CA ILE A 72 4.26 11.36 7.62
C ILE A 72 4.21 10.79 9.04
N LEU A 73 3.68 9.58 9.21
CA LEU A 73 3.62 8.89 10.50
C LEU A 73 5.00 8.75 11.13
N VAL A 74 5.99 8.25 10.39
CA VAL A 74 7.36 8.06 10.90
C VAL A 74 8.01 9.40 11.24
N LYS A 75 7.80 10.44 10.42
CA LYS A 75 8.29 11.79 10.69
C LYS A 75 7.70 12.34 11.99
N LEU A 76 6.38 12.35 12.13
CA LEU A 76 5.68 12.84 13.33
C LEU A 76 6.13 12.08 14.58
N PHE A 77 6.28 10.76 14.47
CA PHE A 77 6.81 9.93 15.54
C PHE A 77 8.24 10.31 15.93
N SER A 78 9.13 10.51 14.95
CA SER A 78 10.52 10.93 15.20
C SER A 78 10.62 12.31 15.87
N GLU A 79 9.66 13.19 15.58
CA GLU A 79 9.52 14.53 16.16
C GLU A 79 8.80 14.51 17.53
N ARG A 80 8.39 13.34 18.03
CA ARG A 80 7.63 13.14 19.27
C ARG A 80 6.23 13.79 19.28
N ASN A 81 5.67 14.06 18.10
CA ASN A 81 4.31 14.55 17.91
C ASN A 81 3.32 13.37 17.95
N PHE A 82 3.16 12.77 19.12
CA PHE A 82 2.46 11.48 19.26
C PHE A 82 0.95 11.55 18.97
N VAL A 83 0.30 12.69 19.22
CA VAL A 83 -1.13 12.85 18.94
C VAL A 83 -1.37 12.81 17.43
N GLU A 84 -0.60 13.60 16.68
CA GLU A 84 -0.66 13.64 15.22
C GLU A 84 -0.18 12.31 14.61
N ALA A 85 0.81 11.65 15.23
CA ALA A 85 1.26 10.33 14.80
C ALA A 85 0.14 9.29 14.94
N GLU A 86 -0.64 9.27 16.02
CA GLU A 86 -1.78 8.35 16.15
C GLU A 86 -2.86 8.65 15.08
N VAL A 87 -3.12 9.93 14.76
CA VAL A 87 -4.04 10.30 13.67
C VAL A 87 -3.53 9.77 12.32
N ALA A 88 -2.24 9.93 12.03
CA ALA A 88 -1.62 9.42 10.81
C ALA A 88 -1.64 7.88 10.75
N LEU A 89 -1.48 7.19 11.89
CA LEU A 89 -1.60 5.74 11.98
C LEU A 89 -3.02 5.26 11.65
N ASP A 90 -4.04 5.96 12.15
CA ASP A 90 -5.44 5.64 11.84
C ASP A 90 -5.76 5.90 10.36
N GLU A 91 -5.21 6.95 9.76
CA GLU A 91 -5.30 7.20 8.32
C GLU A 91 -4.62 6.07 7.53
N LEU A 92 -3.40 5.69 7.91
CA LEU A 92 -2.67 4.61 7.26
C LEU A 92 -3.42 3.27 7.31
N LYS A 93 -4.12 2.98 8.41
CA LYS A 93 -4.98 1.80 8.54
C LYS A 93 -6.14 1.84 7.55
N ARG A 94 -6.79 2.99 7.36
CA ARG A 94 -7.85 3.17 6.35
C ARG A 94 -7.30 3.05 4.94
N ASP A 95 -6.16 3.68 4.65
CA ASP A 95 -5.49 3.58 3.36
C ASP A 95 -5.11 2.14 3.00
N SER A 96 -4.67 1.36 4.00
CA SER A 96 -4.39 -0.07 3.80
C SER A 96 -5.64 -0.87 3.43
N GLN A 97 -6.79 -0.57 4.06
CA GLN A 97 -8.05 -1.26 3.74
C GLN A 97 -8.49 -0.93 2.32
N ASP A 98 -8.40 0.33 1.91
CA ASP A 98 -8.72 0.77 0.57
C ASP A 98 -7.81 0.14 -0.48
N LEU A 99 -6.49 0.09 -0.21
CA LEU A 99 -5.52 -0.54 -1.11
C LEU A 99 -5.82 -2.03 -1.28
N ILE A 100 -6.10 -2.76 -0.18
CA ILE A 100 -6.48 -4.17 -0.20
C ILE A 100 -7.76 -4.38 -1.01
N PHE A 101 -8.78 -3.54 -0.80
CA PHE A 101 -10.03 -3.60 -1.54
C PHE A 101 -9.79 -3.38 -3.04
N MET A 102 -9.05 -2.34 -3.41
CA MET A 102 -8.73 -2.05 -4.81
C MET A 102 -7.95 -3.18 -5.48
N LEU A 103 -6.95 -3.75 -4.81
CA LEU A 103 -6.21 -4.90 -5.31
C LEU A 103 -7.11 -6.13 -5.49
N THR A 104 -8.07 -6.34 -4.58
CA THR A 104 -9.05 -7.43 -4.69
C THR A 104 -9.96 -7.24 -5.90
N MET A 105 -10.51 -6.03 -6.07
CA MET A 105 -11.35 -5.69 -7.22
C MET A 105 -10.58 -5.75 -8.54
N PHE A 106 -9.33 -5.32 -8.54
CA PHE A 106 -8.46 -5.38 -9.72
C PHE A 106 -8.15 -6.83 -10.10
N GLU A 107 -7.80 -7.67 -9.13
CA GLU A 107 -7.54 -9.10 -9.35
C GLU A 107 -8.78 -9.80 -9.95
N TYR A 108 -9.94 -9.58 -9.33
CA TYR A 108 -11.21 -10.13 -9.79
C TYR A 108 -11.56 -9.73 -11.23
N ARG A 109 -11.36 -8.45 -11.60
CA ARG A 109 -11.74 -7.93 -12.91
C ARG A 109 -10.76 -8.27 -14.03
N TYR A 110 -9.45 -8.31 -13.72
CA TYR A 110 -8.42 -8.25 -14.76
C TYR A 110 -7.38 -9.36 -14.70
N THR A 111 -7.33 -10.13 -13.62
CA THR A 111 -6.35 -11.23 -13.47
C THR A 111 -6.95 -12.57 -13.09
N GLY A 112 -8.25 -12.67 -12.76
CA GLY A 112 -8.87 -13.96 -12.47
C GLY A 112 -10.35 -13.97 -12.06
N PHE A 113 -11.24 -14.10 -13.05
CA PHE A 113 -12.35 -15.06 -13.07
C PHE A 113 -12.64 -15.51 -14.52
N ASN A 114 -11.59 -15.78 -15.30
CA ASN A 114 -11.68 -16.24 -16.69
C ASN A 114 -10.85 -17.51 -16.95
N GLU A 115 -10.75 -18.38 -15.94
CA GLU A 115 -10.33 -19.77 -16.13
C GLU A 115 -11.24 -20.66 -15.28
N THR A 116 -12.43 -21.00 -15.80
CA THR A 116 -13.01 -22.36 -15.76
C THR A 116 -14.35 -22.41 -16.50
N SER A 117 -14.37 -23.27 -17.53
CA SER A 117 -15.51 -23.86 -18.26
C SER A 117 -16.08 -23.09 -19.45
#